data_AF-A0A072TVT3-F1
#
_entry.id   AF-A0A072TVT3-F1
#
_cell.length_a   1.000
_cell.length_b   1.000
_cell.length_c   1.000
_cell.angle_alpha   90.00
_cell.angle_beta   90.00
_cell.angle_gamma   90.00
#
_symmetry.space_group_name_H-M   'P 1'
#
loop_
_entity.id
_entity.type
_entity.pdbx_description
1 polymer ?
#
loop_
_entity_poly.entity_id
_entity_poly.type
_entity_poly.pdbx_seq_one_letter_code
_entity_poly.pdbx_strand_id
1 'polypeptide(L)'
;MEEIDRSRSTSRLVTFTNELQNRITQKQSMYPLGFSKKVFAEVIGTYLLVFVGSGAAAMNSIDENKVSKLGASLAGGFIVTVMIYAIGHISGAHMNPAVSLAFATVKHFPWKQVPFYIAAQLTGAISASYTLRVLLEPSKQLGATSPSGSNIQALIIEIVTTFTMVFISTAVATDSKAVKLCIPKMLIKCLILLHQN
;
A
#
# COMPACT_ATOMS: atom_id res chain seq x y z
N MET A 1 -25.05 -29.08 -50.61
CA MET A 1 -24.25 -27.85 -50.55
C MET A 1 -24.60 -27.00 -49.31
N GLU A 2 -25.89 -26.79 -49.03
CA GLU A 2 -26.39 -25.93 -47.94
C GLU A 2 -26.02 -26.41 -46.52
N GLU A 3 -25.97 -27.72 -46.29
CA GLU A 3 -25.64 -28.31 -44.98
C GLU A 3 -24.16 -28.12 -44.59
N ILE A 4 -23.27 -28.11 -45.59
CA ILE A 4 -21.82 -27.92 -45.42
C ILE A 4 -21.53 -26.45 -45.08
N ASP A 5 -22.27 -25.51 -45.67
CA ASP A 5 -22.15 -24.08 -45.37
C ASP A 5 -22.67 -23.75 -43.96
N ARG A 6 -23.77 -24.39 -43.54
CA ARG A 6 -24.30 -24.28 -42.18
C ARG A 6 -23.30 -24.75 -41.13
N SER A 7 -22.63 -25.88 -41.36
CA SER A 7 -21.58 -26.43 -40.49
C SER A 7 -20.34 -25.52 -40.37
N ARG A 8 -19.91 -24.91 -41.48
CA ARG A 8 -18.81 -23.91 -41.47
C ARG A 8 -19.17 -22.64 -40.73
N SER A 9 -20.44 -22.22 -40.77
CA SER A 9 -20.92 -21.02 -40.11
C SER A 9 -21.01 -21.22 -38.59
N THR A 10 -21.51 -22.37 -38.12
CA THR A 10 -21.54 -22.72 -36.69
C THR A 10 -20.14 -22.85 -36.10
N SER A 11 -19.18 -23.49 -36.77
CA SER A 11 -17.79 -23.54 -36.27
C SER A 11 -17.18 -22.14 -36.11
N ARG A 12 -17.38 -21.23 -37.08
CA ARG A 12 -16.88 -19.85 -36.99
C ARG A 12 -17.51 -19.07 -35.85
N LEU A 13 -18.81 -19.23 -35.63
CA LEU A 13 -19.50 -18.58 -34.51
C LEU A 13 -18.99 -19.09 -33.16
N VAL A 14 -18.77 -20.40 -33.00
CA VAL A 14 -18.22 -20.97 -31.75
C VAL A 14 -16.80 -20.48 -31.48
N THR A 15 -15.95 -20.37 -32.51
CA THR A 15 -14.60 -19.81 -32.35
C THR A 15 -14.63 -18.34 -31.95
N PHE A 16 -15.52 -17.55 -32.56
CA PHE A 16 -15.68 -16.13 -32.23
C PHE A 16 -16.25 -15.92 -30.81
N THR A 17 -17.23 -16.72 -30.39
CA THR A 17 -17.75 -16.65 -29.02
C THR A 17 -16.68 -17.03 -28.01
N ASN A 18 -15.84 -18.04 -28.28
CA ASN A 18 -14.73 -18.42 -27.40
C ASN A 18 -13.64 -17.35 -27.31
N GLU A 19 -13.31 -16.68 -28.42
CA GLU A 19 -12.40 -15.52 -28.45
C GLU A 19 -12.94 -14.36 -27.61
N LEU A 20 -14.23 -14.03 -27.74
CA LEU A 20 -14.86 -12.99 -26.95
C LEU A 20 -14.92 -13.36 -25.47
N GLN A 21 -15.27 -14.60 -25.14
CA GLN A 21 -15.28 -15.11 -23.77
C GLN A 21 -13.88 -15.01 -23.14
N ASN A 22 -12.83 -15.39 -23.88
CA ASN A 22 -11.45 -15.25 -23.44
C ASN A 22 -11.03 -13.79 -23.24
N ARG A 23 -11.46 -12.88 -24.13
CA ARG A 23 -11.18 -11.44 -24.01
C ARG A 23 -11.90 -10.82 -22.81
N ILE A 24 -13.15 -11.19 -22.56
CA ILE A 24 -13.94 -10.72 -21.41
C ILE A 24 -13.33 -11.25 -20.12
N THR A 25 -12.98 -12.54 -20.07
CA THR A 25 -12.34 -13.17 -18.90
C THR A 25 -10.95 -12.57 -18.63
N GLN A 26 -10.16 -12.30 -19.67
CA GLN A 26 -8.91 -11.55 -19.58
C GLN A 26 -9.12 -10.14 -19.01
N LYS A 27 -10.17 -9.43 -19.45
CA LYS A 27 -10.47 -8.07 -18.99
C LYS A 27 -10.98 -8.05 -17.54
N GLN A 28 -11.77 -9.05 -17.13
CA GLN A 28 -12.22 -9.24 -15.73
C GLN A 28 -11.06 -9.64 -14.80
N SER A 29 -10.11 -10.43 -15.26
CA SER A 29 -8.87 -10.72 -14.52
C SER A 29 -8.01 -9.46 -14.35
N MET A 30 -8.00 -8.57 -15.36
CA MET A 30 -7.26 -7.31 -15.32
C MET A 30 -7.85 -6.30 -14.32
N TYR A 31 -9.18 -6.22 -14.24
CA TYR A 31 -9.92 -5.36 -13.31
C TYR A 31 -11.03 -6.16 -12.61
N PRO A 32 -10.75 -6.88 -11.51
CA PRO A 32 -11.80 -7.51 -10.73
C PRO A 32 -12.76 -6.44 -10.18
N LEU A 33 -14.05 -6.74 -10.13
CA LEU A 33 -15.07 -5.90 -9.50
C LEU A 33 -14.56 -5.42 -8.13
N GLY A 34 -14.26 -4.12 -8.02
CA GLY A 34 -13.64 -3.52 -6.82
C GLY A 34 -12.24 -2.93 -7.01
N PHE A 35 -11.63 -2.99 -8.20
CA PHE A 35 -10.32 -2.36 -8.46
C PHE A 35 -10.26 -0.88 -8.06
N SER A 36 -11.27 -0.08 -8.41
CA SER A 36 -11.34 1.33 -8.01
C SER A 36 -11.36 1.52 -6.49
N LYS A 37 -12.00 0.60 -5.74
CA LYS A 37 -11.99 0.62 -4.27
C LYS A 37 -10.59 0.37 -3.72
N LYS A 38 -9.82 -0.52 -4.36
CA LYS A 38 -8.42 -0.79 -3.99
C LYS A 38 -7.53 0.44 -4.20
N VAL A 39 -7.64 1.05 -5.38
CA VAL A 39 -6.89 2.26 -5.72
C VAL A 39 -7.21 3.39 -4.75
N PHE A 40 -8.49 3.62 -4.45
CA PHE A 40 -8.91 4.64 -3.49
C PHE A 40 -8.41 4.34 -2.06
N ALA A 41 -8.46 3.08 -1.63
CA ALA A 41 -7.91 2.68 -0.35
C ALA A 41 -6.40 2.95 -0.26
N GLU A 42 -5.62 2.73 -1.32
CA GLU A 42 -4.20 3.07 -1.37
C GLU A 42 -3.95 4.58 -1.30
N VAL A 43 -4.78 5.41 -1.95
CA VAL A 43 -4.67 6.88 -1.82
C VAL A 43 -4.85 7.30 -0.36
N ILE A 44 -5.92 6.85 0.28
CA ILE A 44 -6.24 7.22 1.68
C ILE A 44 -5.21 6.67 2.65
N GLY A 45 -4.79 5.41 2.47
CA GLY A 45 -3.77 4.77 3.29
C GLY A 45 -2.45 5.51 3.23
N THR A 46 -1.95 5.82 2.03
CA THR A 46 -0.70 6.57 1.87
C THR A 46 -0.83 8.02 2.34
N TYR A 47 -1.98 8.66 2.14
CA TYR A 47 -2.23 9.99 2.68
C TYR A 47 -2.09 10.01 4.21
N LEU A 48 -2.79 9.11 4.91
CA LEU A 48 -2.75 9.06 6.38
C LEU A 48 -1.37 8.65 6.90
N LEU A 49 -0.70 7.73 6.21
CA LEU A 49 0.66 7.32 6.52
C LEU A 49 1.63 8.50 6.49
N VAL A 50 1.64 9.29 5.41
CA VAL A 50 2.50 10.47 5.29
C VAL A 50 2.07 11.57 6.25
N PHE A 51 0.76 11.81 6.38
CA PHE A 51 0.23 12.86 7.24
C PHE A 51 0.62 12.65 8.71
N VAL A 52 0.45 11.44 9.24
CA VAL A 52 0.78 11.14 10.64
C VAL A 52 2.28 10.90 10.81
N GLY A 53 2.92 10.13 9.93
CA GLY A 53 4.34 9.79 10.06
C GLY A 53 5.25 11.01 9.90
N SER A 54 5.14 11.71 8.76
CA SER A 54 5.91 12.93 8.51
C SER A 54 5.44 14.08 9.40
N GLY A 55 4.16 14.14 9.77
CA GLY A 55 3.63 15.13 10.71
C GLY A 55 4.19 14.98 12.12
N ALA A 56 4.26 13.77 12.65
CA ALA A 56 4.87 13.53 13.95
C ALA A 56 6.37 13.86 13.95
N ALA A 57 7.08 13.55 12.86
CA ALA A 57 8.48 13.93 12.69
C ALA A 57 8.67 15.46 12.59
N ALA A 58 7.79 16.15 11.86
CA ALA A 58 7.79 17.61 11.78
C ALA A 58 7.47 18.27 13.12
N MET A 59 6.54 17.73 13.90
CA MET A 59 6.23 18.25 15.24
C MET A 59 7.41 18.08 16.21
N ASN A 60 8.14 16.96 16.13
CA ASN A 60 9.36 16.77 16.90
C ASN A 60 10.46 17.77 16.52
N SER A 61 10.58 18.16 15.25
CA SER A 61 11.58 19.16 14.82
C SER A 61 11.22 20.59 15.21
N ILE A 62 9.93 20.89 15.40
CA ILE A 62 9.45 22.19 15.87
C ILE A 62 9.64 22.33 17.39
N ASP A 63 9.30 21.29 18.17
CA ASP A 63 9.37 21.32 19.64
C ASP A 63 9.64 19.93 20.21
N GLU A 64 10.92 19.67 20.55
CA GLU A 64 11.36 18.39 21.11
C GLU A 64 10.72 18.08 22.48
N ASN A 65 10.16 19.07 23.19
CA ASN A 65 9.50 18.87 24.48
C ASN A 65 8.04 18.42 24.35
N LYS A 66 7.39 18.67 23.20
CA LYS A 66 6.01 18.25 22.94
C LYS A 66 5.90 16.86 22.35
N VAL A 67 6.81 16.52 21.44
CA VAL A 67 6.88 15.20 20.82
C VAL A 67 8.31 14.73 20.88
N SER A 68 8.57 13.67 21.63
CA SER A 68 9.91 13.07 21.69
C SER A 68 10.22 12.32 20.40
N LYS A 69 11.51 12.13 20.09
CA LYS A 69 11.97 11.33 18.95
C LYS A 69 11.40 9.90 18.97
N LEU A 70 11.27 9.32 20.16
CA LEU A 70 10.61 8.02 20.37
C LEU A 70 9.12 8.09 20.05
N GLY A 71 8.42 9.13 20.50
CA GLY A 71 7.00 9.33 20.20
C GLY A 71 6.73 9.46 18.70
N ALA A 72 7.57 10.20 17.98
CA ALA A 72 7.46 10.34 16.52
C ALA A 72 7.68 9.00 15.79
N SER A 73 8.68 8.23 16.19
CA SER A 73 8.96 6.90 15.62
C SER A 73 7.82 5.91 15.89
N LEU A 74 7.28 5.91 17.12
CA LEU A 74 6.13 5.07 17.48
C LEU A 74 4.88 5.46 16.69
N ALA A 75 4.57 6.76 16.55
CA ALA A 75 3.45 7.23 15.77
C ALA A 75 3.55 6.78 14.30
N GLY A 76 4.74 6.85 13.71
CA GLY A 76 5.03 6.34 12.36
C GLY A 76 4.78 4.83 12.22
N GLY A 77 5.24 4.02 13.18
CA GLY A 77 4.99 2.57 13.16
C GLY A 77 3.52 2.20 13.41
N PHE A 78 2.85 2.93 14.31
CA PHE A 78 1.44 2.69 14.63
C PHE A 78 0.52 3.03 13.45
N ILE A 79 0.74 4.14 12.73
CA ILE A 79 -0.12 4.47 11.60
C ILE A 79 -0.04 3.41 10.49
N VAL A 80 1.17 2.89 10.19
CA VAL A 80 1.33 1.77 9.25
C VAL A 80 0.49 0.57 9.70
N THR A 81 0.60 0.21 10.98
CA THR A 81 -0.13 -0.92 11.56
C THR A 81 -1.64 -0.74 11.47
N VAL A 82 -2.16 0.43 11.88
CA VAL A 82 -3.59 0.75 11.84
C VAL A 82 -4.10 0.70 10.39
N MET A 83 -3.34 1.25 9.43
CA MET A 83 -3.75 1.21 8.03
C MET A 83 -3.71 -0.20 7.43
N ILE A 84 -2.71 -1.02 7.77
CA ILE A 84 -2.69 -2.44 7.37
C ILE A 84 -3.96 -3.15 7.86
N TYR A 85 -4.38 -2.91 9.11
CA TYR A 85 -5.63 -3.49 9.61
C TYR A 85 -6.88 -2.93 8.92
N ALA A 86 -6.92 -1.62 8.69
CA ALA A 86 -8.10 -0.94 8.15
C ALA A 86 -8.34 -1.29 6.66
N ILE A 87 -7.29 -1.25 5.83
CA ILE A 87 -7.43 -1.37 4.38
C ILE A 87 -6.72 -2.61 3.79
N GLY A 88 -6.03 -3.41 4.60
CA GLY A 88 -5.32 -4.61 4.13
C GLY A 88 -6.24 -5.62 3.45
N HIS A 89 -7.46 -5.80 3.96
CA HIS A 89 -8.46 -6.69 3.33
C HIS A 89 -9.05 -6.12 2.02
N ILE A 90 -8.89 -4.82 1.76
CA ILE A 90 -9.41 -4.13 0.58
C ILE A 90 -8.35 -4.13 -0.53
N SER A 91 -7.21 -3.47 -0.29
CA SER A 91 -6.18 -3.24 -1.30
C SER A 91 -4.94 -4.13 -1.16
N GLY A 92 -4.76 -4.79 -0.02
CA GLY A 92 -3.48 -5.38 0.40
C GLY A 92 -2.61 -4.43 1.23
N ALA A 93 -3.04 -3.17 1.40
CA ALA A 93 -2.34 -2.12 2.16
C ALA A 93 -0.85 -1.99 1.77
N HIS A 94 -0.57 -1.85 0.48
CA HIS A 94 0.83 -1.70 0.05
C HIS A 94 1.37 -0.35 0.51
N MET A 95 0.59 0.71 0.30
CA MET A 95 0.84 2.11 0.68
C MET A 95 2.22 2.66 0.30
N ASN A 96 2.94 1.94 -0.56
CA ASN A 96 4.34 2.15 -0.88
C ASN A 96 4.63 1.56 -2.28
N PRO A 97 5.24 2.36 -3.18
CA PRO A 97 5.64 1.91 -4.51
C PRO A 97 6.61 0.71 -4.50
N ALA A 98 7.58 0.70 -3.59
CA ALA A 98 8.58 -0.37 -3.47
C ALA A 98 7.93 -1.70 -3.04
N VAL A 99 6.97 -1.64 -2.10
CA VAL A 99 6.19 -2.82 -1.70
C VAL A 99 5.34 -3.33 -2.85
N SER A 100 4.64 -2.43 -3.55
CA SER A 100 3.81 -2.82 -4.70
C SER A 100 4.61 -3.52 -5.79
N LEU A 101 5.83 -3.04 -6.05
CA LEU A 101 6.75 -3.66 -6.98
C LEU A 101 7.25 -5.01 -6.48
N ALA A 102 7.65 -5.12 -5.21
CA ALA A 102 8.12 -6.37 -4.62
C ALA A 102 7.05 -7.47 -4.64
N PHE A 103 5.80 -7.14 -4.33
CA PHE A 103 4.69 -8.10 -4.42
C PHE A 103 4.43 -8.57 -5.86
N ALA A 104 4.68 -7.70 -6.84
CA ALA A 104 4.59 -8.06 -8.24
C ALA A 104 5.74 -8.98 -8.69
N THR A 105 6.97 -8.76 -8.21
CA THR A 105 8.12 -9.61 -8.54
C THR A 105 7.98 -11.02 -7.98
N VAL A 106 7.43 -11.18 -6.77
CA VAL A 106 7.13 -12.50 -6.18
C VAL A 106 5.82 -13.13 -6.69
N LYS A 107 5.20 -12.57 -7.74
CA LYS A 107 3.93 -13.02 -8.35
C LYS A 107 2.72 -13.05 -7.41
N HIS A 108 2.78 -12.36 -6.27
CA HIS A 108 1.64 -12.18 -5.38
C HIS A 108 0.72 -11.02 -5.78
N PHE A 109 1.13 -10.18 -6.74
CA PHE A 109 0.34 -9.06 -7.24
C PHE A 109 0.45 -8.89 -8.77
N PRO A 110 -0.65 -8.63 -9.50
CA PRO A 110 -0.60 -8.50 -10.95
C PRO A 110 0.15 -7.23 -11.39
N TRP A 111 1.18 -7.41 -12.22
CA TRP A 111 2.00 -6.32 -12.79
C TRP A 111 1.20 -5.19 -13.44
N LYS A 112 0.05 -5.51 -14.05
CA LYS A 112 -0.83 -4.52 -14.69
C LYS A 112 -1.44 -3.51 -13.70
N GLN A 113 -1.56 -3.87 -12.42
CA GLN A 113 -2.14 -3.01 -11.39
C GLN A 113 -1.10 -2.12 -10.68
N VAL A 114 0.19 -2.49 -10.76
CA VAL A 114 1.31 -1.76 -10.15
C VAL A 114 1.34 -0.27 -10.51
N PRO A 115 1.27 0.15 -11.79
CA PRO A 115 1.35 1.59 -12.11
C PRO A 115 0.19 2.40 -11.52
N PHE A 116 -1.00 1.81 -11.40
CA PHE A 116 -2.15 2.46 -10.79
C PHE A 116 -1.99 2.61 -9.27
N TYR A 117 -1.42 1.59 -8.60
CA TYR A 117 -1.11 1.67 -7.18
C TYR A 117 -0.04 2.73 -6.91
N ILE A 118 1.03 2.77 -7.72
CA ILE A 118 2.07 3.80 -7.61
C ILE A 118 1.47 5.20 -7.79
N ALA A 119 0.64 5.41 -8.81
CA ALA A 119 -0.03 6.69 -9.02
C ALA A 119 -0.94 7.09 -7.84
N ALA A 120 -1.69 6.14 -7.27
CA ALA A 120 -2.50 6.37 -6.08
C ALA A 120 -1.66 6.77 -4.86
N GLN A 121 -0.58 6.04 -4.59
CA GLN A 121 0.32 6.28 -3.47
C GLN A 121 1.00 7.65 -3.60
N LEU A 122 1.50 8.00 -4.79
CA LEU A 122 2.08 9.32 -5.05
C LEU A 122 1.05 10.43 -4.84
N THR A 123 -0.18 10.26 -5.31
CA THR A 123 -1.26 11.24 -5.13
C THR A 123 -1.59 11.44 -3.65
N GLY A 124 -1.69 10.34 -2.88
CA GLY A 124 -1.90 10.39 -1.42
C GLY A 124 -0.74 11.07 -0.69
N ALA A 125 0.49 10.73 -1.02
CA ALA A 125 1.68 11.31 -0.39
C ALA A 125 1.81 12.82 -0.67
N ILE A 126 1.59 13.24 -1.91
CA ILE A 126 1.67 14.66 -2.31
C ILE A 126 0.58 15.48 -1.61
N SER A 127 -0.67 15.00 -1.61
CA SER A 127 -1.78 15.70 -0.95
C SER A 127 -1.60 15.79 0.58
N ALA A 128 -1.07 14.75 1.21
CA ALA A 128 -0.71 14.79 2.64
C ALA A 128 0.40 15.80 2.92
N SER A 129 1.46 15.78 2.12
CA SER A 129 2.59 16.72 2.26
C SER A 129 2.14 18.17 2.06
N TYR A 130 1.24 18.42 1.10
CA TYR A 130 0.66 19.74 0.88
C TYR A 130 -0.18 20.20 2.07
N THR A 131 -1.03 19.32 2.61
CA THR A 131 -1.83 19.62 3.81
C THR A 131 -0.93 19.96 5.00
N LEU A 132 0.14 19.18 5.20
CA LEU A 132 1.14 19.42 6.23
C LEU A 132 1.83 20.77 6.08
N ARG A 133 2.18 21.13 4.85
CA ARG A 133 2.80 22.41 4.53
C ARG A 133 1.91 23.57 4.98
N VAL A 134 0.61 23.51 4.68
CA VAL A 134 -0.35 24.56 5.05
C VAL A 134 -0.57 24.62 6.56
N LEU A 135 -0.59 23.48 7.26
CA LEU A 135 -0.86 23.45 8.70
C LEU A 135 0.33 23.86 9.56
N LEU A 136 1.57 23.74 9.08
CA LEU A 136 2.79 23.92 9.86
C LEU A 136 3.66 25.12 9.43
N GLU A 137 3.09 26.14 8.77
CA GLU A 137 3.83 27.33 8.32
C GLU A 137 4.39 28.09 9.54
N PRO A 138 5.74 28.16 9.76
CA PRO A 138 6.82 28.21 8.76
C PRO A 138 7.91 27.12 8.96
N SER A 139 7.56 25.91 9.35
CA SER A 139 8.53 24.83 9.53
C SER A 139 9.21 24.43 8.19
N LYS A 140 10.54 24.53 8.13
CA LYS A 140 11.33 24.15 6.93
C LYS A 140 11.46 22.63 6.74
N GLN A 141 11.21 21.84 7.79
CA GLN A 141 11.33 20.39 7.77
C GLN A 141 9.97 19.74 8.03
N LEU A 142 9.27 19.39 6.94
CA LEU A 142 7.99 18.66 6.96
C LEU A 142 8.18 17.14 7.19
N GLY A 143 9.17 16.75 8.00
CA GLY A 143 9.50 15.35 8.23
C GLY A 143 10.21 14.65 7.05
N ALA A 144 10.81 15.41 6.14
CA ALA A 144 11.66 14.86 5.08
C ALA A 144 12.96 14.29 5.67
N THR A 145 13.36 13.10 5.22
CA THR A 145 14.61 12.46 5.63
C THR A 145 15.80 13.24 5.09
N SER A 146 16.50 13.94 5.98
CA SER A 146 17.74 14.64 5.64
C SER A 146 18.92 13.69 5.90
N PRO A 147 19.76 13.39 4.90
CA PRO A 147 20.88 12.49 5.09
C PRO A 147 21.91 13.09 6.05
N SER A 148 22.27 12.33 7.08
CA SER A 148 23.42 12.67 7.93
C SER A 148 24.67 12.01 7.35
N GLY A 149 25.55 12.79 6.73
CA GLY A 149 26.82 12.31 6.20
C GLY A 149 26.91 12.29 4.68
N SER A 150 27.67 11.34 4.13
CA SER A 150 27.95 11.25 2.69
C SER A 150 26.80 10.63 1.90
N ASN A 151 26.68 10.98 0.61
CA ASN A 151 25.65 10.41 -0.29
C ASN A 151 25.71 8.87 -0.34
N ILE A 152 26.92 8.29 -0.28
CA ILE A 152 27.09 6.83 -0.29
C ILE A 152 26.55 6.18 0.99
N GLN A 153 26.72 6.84 2.14
CA GLN A 153 26.22 6.35 3.41
C GLN A 153 24.68 6.40 3.46
N ALA A 154 24.09 7.49 2.98
CA ALA A 154 22.64 7.62 2.86
C ALA A 154 22.05 6.53 1.94
N LEU A 155 22.69 6.30 0.79
CA LEU A 155 22.28 5.25 -0.15
C LEU A 155 22.33 3.85 0.49
N ILE A 156 23.39 3.53 1.24
CA ILE A 156 23.49 2.23 1.94
C ILE A 156 22.35 2.08 2.96
N ILE A 157 22.06 3.11 3.75
CA ILE A 157 20.98 3.09 4.74
C ILE A 157 19.61 2.92 4.06
N GLU A 158 19.36 3.62 2.95
CA GLU A 158 18.11 3.48 2.20
C GLU A 158 17.94 2.07 1.62
N ILE A 159 19.01 1.48 1.07
CA ILE A 159 18.99 0.11 0.55
C ILE A 159 18.67 -0.88 1.67
N VAL A 160 19.37 -0.80 2.80
CA VAL A 160 19.17 -1.71 3.93
C VAL A 160 17.75 -1.56 4.50
N THR A 161 17.29 -0.33 4.72
CA THR A 161 15.97 -0.06 5.30
C THR A 161 14.85 -0.53 4.37
N THR A 162 14.96 -0.25 3.07
CA THR A 162 13.97 -0.69 2.07
C THR A 162 13.94 -2.21 1.95
N PHE A 163 15.12 -2.84 1.92
CA PHE A 163 15.23 -4.30 1.91
C PHE A 163 14.53 -4.92 3.12
N THR A 164 14.81 -4.44 4.33
CA THR A 164 14.19 -4.94 5.57
C THR A 164 12.67 -4.74 5.55
N MET A 165 12.19 -3.57 5.13
CA MET A 165 10.76 -3.27 5.07
C MET A 165 10.03 -4.17 4.06
N VAL A 166 10.57 -4.32 2.86
CA VAL A 166 10.01 -5.19 1.81
C VAL A 166 10.06 -6.66 2.22
N PHE A 167 11.17 -7.10 2.83
CA PHE A 167 11.33 -8.46 3.34
C PHE A 167 10.26 -8.78 4.39
N ILE A 168 10.08 -7.93 5.39
CA ILE A 168 9.06 -8.10 6.44
C ILE A 168 7.66 -8.09 5.83
N SER A 169 7.36 -7.12 4.95
CA SER A 169 6.04 -7.00 4.32
C SER A 169 5.67 -8.26 3.53
N THR A 170 6.61 -8.79 2.74
CA THR A 170 6.41 -10.01 1.96
C THR A 170 6.33 -11.25 2.86
N ALA A 171 7.18 -11.35 3.88
CA ALA A 171 7.15 -12.46 4.83
C ALA A 171 5.80 -12.53 5.58
N VAL A 172 5.29 -11.40 6.06
CA VAL A 172 4.00 -11.33 6.77
C VAL A 172 2.83 -11.65 5.83
N ALA A 173 2.88 -11.21 4.57
CA ALA A 173 1.79 -11.46 3.63
C ALA A 173 1.79 -12.89 3.05
N THR A 174 2.93 -13.56 3.02
CA THR A 174 3.05 -14.94 2.54
C THR A 174 2.80 -15.98 3.65
N ASP A 175 2.94 -15.61 4.92
CA ASP A 175 2.68 -16.52 6.04
C ASP A 175 1.17 -16.67 6.35
N SER A 176 0.62 -17.82 5.97
CA SER A 176 -0.78 -18.20 6.21
C SER A 176 -1.14 -18.41 7.69
N LYS A 177 -0.16 -18.58 8.59
CA LYS A 177 -0.38 -18.74 10.03
C LYS A 177 -0.44 -17.40 10.77
N ALA A 178 0.27 -16.37 10.28
CA ALA A 178 0.31 -15.04 10.90
C ALA A 178 -1.05 -14.33 10.86
N VAL A 179 -1.78 -14.46 9.74
CA VAL A 179 -3.07 -13.77 9.51
C VAL A 179 -4.20 -14.36 10.37
N LYS A 180 -4.19 -15.67 10.67
CA LYS A 180 -5.29 -16.31 11.42
C LYS A 180 -5.17 -16.21 12.93
N LEU A 181 -3.97 -16.03 13.50
CA LEU A 181 -3.75 -16.17 14.94
C LEU A 181 -3.46 -14.86 15.68
N CYS A 182 -2.89 -13.84 15.02
CA CYS A 182 -2.47 -12.60 15.67
C CYS A 182 -3.56 -11.50 15.67
N ILE A 183 -4.41 -11.48 14.63
CA ILE A 183 -5.28 -10.34 14.30
C ILE A 183 -6.40 -10.07 15.34
N PRO A 184 -7.16 -11.05 15.88
CA PRO A 184 -8.18 -10.77 16.89
C PRO A 184 -7.61 -10.67 18.30
N LYS A 185 -6.54 -11.42 18.61
CA LYS A 185 -6.05 -11.60 19.98
C LYS A 185 -5.29 -10.38 20.50
N MET A 186 -4.62 -9.61 19.64
CA MET A 186 -3.86 -8.42 20.07
C MET A 186 -4.78 -7.22 20.31
N LEU A 187 -5.80 -7.02 19.48
CA LEU A 187 -6.80 -5.94 19.62
C LEU A 187 -7.70 -6.13 20.84
N ILE A 188 -8.17 -7.34 21.10
CA ILE A 188 -9.00 -7.64 22.29
C ILE A 188 -8.20 -7.43 23.59
N LYS A 189 -6.92 -7.79 23.62
CA LYS A 189 -6.08 -7.60 24.81
C LYS A 189 -5.76 -6.12 25.08
N CYS A 190 -5.59 -5.31 24.04
CA CYS A 190 -5.35 -3.87 24.19
C CYS A 190 -6.61 -3.12 24.64
N LEU A 191 -7.80 -3.49 24.12
CA LEU A 191 -9.08 -2.91 24.54
C LEU A 191 -9.45 -3.28 25.98
N ILE A 192 -9.16 -4.50 26.44
CA ILE A 192 -9.39 -4.90 27.83
C ILE A 192 -8.46 -4.12 28.77
N LEU A 193 -7.20 -3.90 28.40
CA LEU A 193 -6.26 -3.15 29.24
C LEU A 193 -6.58 -1.66 29.33
N LEU A 194 -7.21 -1.06 28.33
CA LEU A 194 -7.65 0.34 28.36
C LEU A 194 -8.99 0.56 29.08
N HIS A 195 -9.79 -0.48 29.30
CA HIS A 195 -11.05 -0.39 30.05
C HIS A 195 -10.89 -0.75 31.54
N GLN A 196 -9.68 -1.09 31.98
CA GLN A 196 -9.35 -1.43 33.38
C GLN A 196 -8.54 -0.32 34.09
N ASN A 197 -8.57 0.91 33.58
CA ASN A 197 -7.93 2.07 34.22
C ASN A 197 -8.95 3.22 34.36
#